data_AF-A0A1I1E8I6-F1
#
_entry.id   AF-A0A1I1E8I6-F1
#
_cell.length_a   1.000
_cell.length_b   1.000
_cell.length_c   1.000
_cell.angle_alpha   90.00
_cell.angle_beta   90.00
_cell.angle_gamma   90.00
#
_symmetry.space_group_name_H-M   'P 1'
#
loop_
_entity.id
_entity.type
_entity.pdbx_description
1 polymer ?
#
loop_
_entity_poly.entity_id
_entity_poly.type
_entity_poly.pdbx_seq_one_letter_code
_entity_poly.pdbx_strand_id
1 'polypeptide(L)' 'MVGYLFGNRWGAWCYNLFHHQGAALLVIITGWHFSLPTLLLVGIILLGHSAMDRALGYSLKYSSGFHDTHLGRIGKPNR' A
#
# COMPACT_ATOMS: atom_id res chain seq x y z
N MET A 1 -7.78 0.71 -5.29
CA MET A 1 -8.26 1.67 -6.31
C MET A 1 -9.67 2.19 -6.05
N VAL A 2 -10.59 1.39 -5.48
CA VAL A 2 -11.98 1.81 -5.19
C VAL A 2 -12.09 3.15 -4.45
N GLY A 3 -11.18 3.47 -3.54
CA GLY A 3 -11.17 4.77 -2.84
C GLY A 3 -11.06 6.00 -3.77
N TYR A 4 -10.50 5.84 -4.98
CA TYR A 4 -10.42 6.94 -5.96
C TYR A 4 -11.78 7.29 -6.57
N LEU A 5 -12.81 6.44 -6.42
CA LEU A 5 -14.20 6.79 -6.76
C LEU A 5 -14.72 7.97 -5.91
N PHE A 6 -14.15 8.17 -4.72
CA PHE A 6 -14.46 9.28 -3.82
C PHE A 6 -13.46 10.44 -3.90
N GLY A 7 -12.59 10.44 -4.93
CA GLY A 7 -11.59 11.48 -5.19
C GLY A 7 -10.16 11.08 -4.81
N ASN A 8 -9.19 11.83 -5.33
CA ASN A 8 -7.76 11.48 -5.25
C ASN A 8 -7.23 11.42 -3.81
N ARG A 9 -7.71 12.30 -2.92
CA ARG A 9 -7.29 12.30 -1.51
C ARG A 9 -7.69 11.00 -0.80
N TRP A 10 -8.96 10.61 -0.91
CA TRP A 10 -9.46 9.37 -0.32
C TRP A 10 -8.84 8.14 -0.97
N GLY A 11 -8.67 8.16 -2.29
CA GLY A 11 -7.96 7.14 -3.04
C GLY A 11 -6.53 6.90 -2.55
N ALA A 12 -5.75 7.99 -2.41
CA ALA A 12 -4.38 7.93 -1.92
C ALA A 12 -4.31 7.44 -0.47
N TRP A 13 -5.19 7.92 0.41
CA TRP A 13 -5.25 7.46 1.81
C TRP A 13 -5.57 5.97 1.94
N CYS A 14 -6.66 5.52 1.31
CA CYS A 14 -7.03 4.10 1.33
C CYS A 14 -5.92 3.24 0.75
N TYR A 15 -5.32 3.64 -0.37
CA TYR A 15 -4.22 2.89 -0.97
C TYR A 15 -3.01 2.81 -0.03
N ASN A 16 -2.56 3.95 0.50
CA ASN A 16 -1.37 4.02 1.35
C ASN A 16 -1.55 3.21 2.63
N LEU A 17 -2.75 3.15 3.21
CA LEU A 17 -3.03 2.34 4.40
C LEU A 17 -2.72 0.85 4.16
N PHE A 18 -3.22 0.27 3.07
CA PHE A 18 -2.98 -1.14 2.74
C PHE A 18 -1.57 -1.42 2.20
N HIS A 19 -0.85 -0.38 1.75
CA HIS A 19 0.52 -0.50 1.23
C HIS A 19 1.58 -0.01 2.22
N HIS A 20 1.21 0.36 3.45
CA HIS A 20 2.16 0.80 4.46
C HIS A 20 2.85 -0.42 5.10
N GLN A 21 4.12 -0.66 4.76
CA GLN A 21 4.87 -1.82 5.27
C GLN A 21 4.97 -1.86 6.80
N GLY A 22 5.06 -0.69 7.45
CA GLY A 22 5.01 -0.62 8.92
C GLY A 22 3.68 -1.08 9.51
N ALA A 23 2.56 -0.84 8.81
CA ALA A 23 1.25 -1.31 9.26
C ALA A 23 1.15 -2.83 9.08
N ALA A 24 1.65 -3.36 7.97
CA ALA A 24 1.74 -4.80 7.74
C ALA A 24 2.59 -5.50 8.82
N LEU A 25 3.75 -4.92 9.18
CA LEU A 25 4.60 -5.44 10.27
C LEU A 25 3.88 -5.44 11.62
N LEU A 26 3.13 -4.37 11.96
CA LEU A 26 2.33 -4.34 13.18
C LEU A 26 1.27 -5.45 13.21
N VAL A 27 0.63 -5.74 12.07
CA VAL A 27 -0.33 -6.84 11.94
C VAL A 27 0.37 -8.20 12.13
N ILE A 28 1.54 -8.40 11.53
CA ILE A 28 2.36 -9.61 11.71
C ILE A 28 2.71 -9.81 13.18
N ILE A 29 3.26 -8.78 13.84
CA ILE A 29 3.67 -8.85 15.26
C ILE A 29 2.46 -9.16 16.14
N THR A 30 1.31 -8.53 15.88
CA THR A 30 0.08 -8.78 16.62
C THR A 30 -0.43 -10.21 16.43
N GLY A 31 -0.48 -10.69 15.17
CA GLY A 31 -0.89 -12.05 14.85
C GLY A 31 0.02 -13.10 15.47
N TRP A 32 1.33 -12.84 15.50
CA TRP A 32 2.31 -13.69 16.18
C TRP A 32 2.15 -13.68 17.70
N HIS A 33 2.08 -12.49 18.32
CA HIS A 33 2.02 -12.33 19.77
C HIS A 33 0.77 -12.99 20.38
N PHE A 34 -0.39 -12.88 19.73
CA PHE A 34 -1.64 -13.50 20.18
C PHE A 34 -1.88 -14.90 19.61
N SER A 35 -0.90 -15.50 18.91
CA SER A 35 -1.03 -16.82 18.28
C SER A 35 -2.28 -16.95 17.40
N LEU A 36 -2.53 -15.95 16.55
CA LEU A 36 -3.66 -15.89 15.60
C LEU A 36 -3.13 -16.16 14.18
N PRO A 37 -3.19 -17.42 13.68
CA PRO A 37 -2.56 -17.77 12.40
C PRO A 37 -3.15 -17.01 11.21
N THR A 38 -4.47 -16.77 11.24
CA THR A 38 -5.15 -15.99 10.20
C THR A 38 -4.65 -14.54 10.16
N LEU A 39 -4.48 -13.90 11.33
CA LEU A 39 -4.00 -12.52 11.38
C LEU A 39 -2.53 -12.41 10.95
N LEU A 40 -1.72 -13.40 11.34
CA LEU A 40 -0.34 -13.52 10.88
C LEU A 40 -0.26 -13.64 9.34
N LEU A 41 -1.10 -14.51 8.75
CA LEU A 41 -1.19 -14.67 7.30
C LEU A 41 -1.63 -13.38 6.60
N VAL A 42 -2.63 -12.66 7.14
CA VAL A 42 -3.06 -11.36 6.62
C VAL A 42 -1.90 -10.37 6.61
N GLY A 43 -1.13 -10.28 7.69
CA GLY A 43 0.04 -9.41 7.77
C GLY A 43 1.12 -9.76 6.74
N ILE A 44 1.41 -11.05 6.55
CA ILE A 44 2.38 -11.53 5.54
C ILE A 44 1.91 -11.18 4.13
N ILE A 45 0.62 -11.40 3.82
CA ILE A 45 0.05 -11.04 2.52
C ILE A 45 0.14 -9.53 2.29
N LEU A 46 -0.21 -8.70 3.29
CA LEU A 46 -0.10 -7.24 3.19
C LEU A 46 1.35 -6.78 2.93
N LEU A 47 2.32 -7.36 3.64
CA LEU A 47 3.72 -7.03 3.46
C LEU A 47 4.23 -7.42 2.07
N GLY A 48 3.91 -8.65 1.62
CA GLY A 48 4.28 -9.14 0.29
C GLY A 48 3.63 -8.33 -0.83
N HIS A 49 2.34 -8.00 -0.69
CA HIS A 49 1.62 -7.16 -1.62
C HIS A 49 2.25 -5.77 -1.75
N SER A 50 2.53 -5.11 -0.61
CA SER A 50 3.20 -3.80 -0.58
C SER A 50 4.60 -3.85 -1.20
N ALA A 51 5.39 -4.89 -0.90
CA ALA A 51 6.74 -5.04 -1.45
C ALA A 51 6.73 -5.27 -2.97
N MET A 52 5.84 -6.13 -3.47
CA MET A 52 5.66 -6.39 -4.90
C MET A 52 5.23 -5.11 -5.64
N ASP A 53 4.26 -4.40 -5.08
CA ASP A 53 3.75 -3.15 -5.65
C ASP A 53 4.85 -2.07 -5.74
N ARG A 54 5.68 -1.92 -4.69
CA ARG A 54 6.86 -1.02 -4.73
C ARG A 54 7.89 -1.45 -5.78
N ALA A 55 8.15 -2.75 -5.93
CA ALA A 55 9.09 -3.27 -6.94
C ALA A 55 8.62 -2.97 -8.37
N LEU A 56 7.30 -2.89 -8.59
CA LEU A 56 6.69 -2.51 -9.86
C LEU A 56 6.56 -0.97 -10.04
N GLY A 57 7.03 -0.18 -9.08
CA GLY A 57 7.00 1.28 -9.12
C GLY A 57 5.68 1.91 -8.67
N TYR A 58 4.73 1.13 -8.14
CA TYR A 58 3.40 1.62 -7.82
C TYR A 58 3.32 2.38 -6.49
N SER A 59 3.97 1.94 -5.42
CA SER A 59 4.41 2.72 -4.25
C SER A 59 3.45 3.74 -3.58
N LEU A 60 3.87 4.36 -2.47
CA LEU A 60 3.03 5.34 -1.76
C LEU A 60 2.63 6.52 -2.66
N LYS A 61 1.33 6.86 -2.62
CA LYS A 61 0.66 7.83 -3.49
C LYS A 61 0.53 9.19 -2.86
N TYR A 62 0.70 10.23 -3.67
CA TYR A 62 0.32 11.60 -3.33
C TYR A 62 -1.16 11.85 -3.61
N SER A 63 -1.73 12.86 -2.95
CA SER A 63 -3.14 13.26 -3.16
C SER A 63 -3.39 13.95 -4.50
N SER A 64 -2.36 14.24 -5.28
CA SER A 64 -2.47 14.81 -6.63
C SER A 64 -3.05 13.82 -7.64
N GLY A 65 -2.84 12.51 -7.45
CA GLY A 65 -3.43 11.47 -8.29
C GLY A 65 -2.69 10.13 -8.21
N PHE A 66 -3.27 9.09 -8.81
CA PHE A 66 -2.74 7.73 -8.72
C PHE A 66 -1.33 7.54 -9.31
N HIS A 67 -0.98 8.34 -10.32
CA HIS A 67 0.32 8.22 -10.99
C HIS A 67 1.45 8.89 -10.22
N ASP A 68 1.16 9.79 -9.29
CA ASP A 68 2.19 10.51 -8.54
C ASP A 68 2.52 9.72 -7.27
N THR A 69 3.74 9.19 -7.22
CA THR A 69 4.21 8.36 -6.11
C THR A 69 5.50 8.92 -5.52
N HIS A 70 5.87 8.45 -4.32
CA HIS A 70 7.16 8.84 -3.73
C HIS A 70 8.39 8.35 -4.53
N LEU A 71 8.23 7.36 -5.41
CA LEU A 71 9.30 6.89 -6.31
C LEU A 71 9.36 7.70 -7.61
N GLY A 72 8.46 8.68 -7.78
CA GLY A 72 8.27 9.43 -9.01
C GLY A 72 6.95 9.11 -9.68
N ARG A 73 6.74 9.72 -10.85
CA ARG A 73 5.51 9.59 -11.61
C ARG A 73 5.51 8.30 -12.45
N ILE A 74 4.43 7.54 -12.36
CA ILE A 74 4.21 6.33 -13.16
C ILE A 74 3.83 6.73 -14.60
N GLY A 75 4.42 6.06 -15.58
CA GLY A 75 4.19 6.30 -17.01
C GLY A 75 5.32 7.09 -17.67
N LYS A 76 5.28 7.20 -19.00
CA LYS A 76 6.31 7.91 -19.76
C LYS A 76 6.22 9.42 -19.48
N PRO A 77 7.36 10.13 -19.31
CA PRO A 77 7.34 11.57 -19.39
C PRO A 77 6.87 11.95 -20.80
N ASN A 78 5.86 12.81 -20.91
CA ASN A 78 5.48 13.38 -22.21
C ASN A 78 6.71 14.13 -22.75
N ARG A 79 7.30 13.60 -23.82
CA ARG A 79 8.26 14.32 -24.65
C ARG A 79 7.51 15.09 -25.72
#